data_AF-A0A4U0XLA5-F1
#
_entry.id   AF-A0A4U0XLA5-F1
#
_cell.length_a   1.000
_cell.length_b   1.000
_cell.length_c   1.000
_cell.angle_alpha   90.00
_cell.angle_beta   90.00
_cell.angle_gamma   90.00
#
_symmetry.space_group_name_H-M   'P 1'
#
loop_
_entity.id
_entity.type
_entity.pdbx_description
1 polymer ?
#
loop_
_entity_poly.entity_id
_entity_poly.type
_entity_poly.pdbx_seq_one_letter_code
_entity_poly.pdbx_strand_id
1 'polypeptide(L)'
;MRAAALPRLQDLNPLKFLPLSRVSYARLPGYDSSNASPFSIQPLKKYRWRSPSPGSDRFSFLRWSPFRLAVLAITIALCVALLGGGIRHHIVKKGEPPPRELFTWEHFDRLDGYYYGVRTLVSPSKYRPENPLRNTTELPASVTPRGVDKSLPKEPPLDPVRYSPYPDFESAEYLHDHAPVQPCYLDEEKRTPAPDTYAYPGLPSNMSQPYFGSYGELGLADDVCFDRYGRFGPYGYGYNMSEGGLGLGNISESGGSEKVFAAAGKVDYRNMDWGTAQKKCYEKNRARFENVATDSSGNTTNSKKKVQRHAYVLRTWTGFFYNDHQLLSLRAMINELSLKSGGEYDVHFLVHVKDDSIPIWASDETYEKTLRDNVPREFWNISTLWSEGQMVNYYPPPFPDNVANMAGSGIHGVYRSAHFPLQWFAQQHPEYDFFWNWEMDLRYTGHYYEFHSQVGRWAARQPRKGLWERGARFYIPGFHGSWADFTARVEAETR
;
A
#
# COMPACT_ATOMS: atom_id res chain seq x y z
N MET A 1 -75.74 -3.65 -3.59
CA MET A 1 -75.11 -4.41 -4.69
C MET A 1 -74.14 -3.51 -5.45
N ARG A 2 -72.83 -3.70 -5.25
CA ARG A 2 -71.79 -3.37 -6.25
C ARG A 2 -70.73 -4.45 -6.15
N ALA A 3 -70.51 -5.13 -7.26
CA ALA A 3 -69.69 -6.32 -7.40
C ALA A 3 -68.19 -5.98 -7.30
N ALA A 4 -67.43 -6.83 -6.60
CA ALA A 4 -65.97 -6.82 -6.63
C ALA A 4 -65.51 -7.41 -7.96
N ALA A 5 -64.68 -6.66 -8.70
CA ALA A 5 -64.06 -7.14 -9.93
C ALA A 5 -62.88 -8.07 -9.58
N LEU A 6 -62.86 -9.25 -10.18
CA LEU A 6 -61.74 -10.19 -10.11
C LEU A 6 -60.52 -9.63 -10.87
N PRO A 7 -59.29 -9.82 -10.37
CA PRO A 7 -58.07 -9.35 -11.04
C PRO A 7 -57.79 -10.14 -12.33
N ARG A 8 -57.14 -9.47 -13.28
CA ARG A 8 -56.81 -10.03 -14.61
C ARG A 8 -55.64 -11.01 -14.50
N LEU A 9 -55.67 -12.04 -15.34
CA LEU A 9 -54.67 -13.12 -15.43
C LEU A 9 -53.21 -12.67 -15.67
N GLN A 10 -52.98 -11.42 -16.05
CA GLN A 10 -51.64 -10.85 -16.28
C GLN A 10 -50.93 -10.42 -14.99
N ASP A 11 -51.64 -10.33 -13.87
CA ASP A 11 -51.08 -9.91 -12.57
C ASP A 11 -50.66 -11.10 -11.68
N LEU A 12 -50.87 -12.34 -12.16
CA LEU A 12 -50.47 -13.56 -11.45
C LEU A 12 -49.00 -13.88 -11.77
N ASN A 13 -48.09 -13.42 -10.91
CA ASN A 13 -46.68 -13.81 -10.96
C ASN A 13 -46.43 -15.04 -10.05
N PRO A 14 -46.25 -16.25 -10.61
CA PRO A 14 -46.10 -17.48 -9.82
C PRO A 14 -44.79 -17.55 -9.02
N LEU A 15 -43.82 -16.65 -9.27
CA LEU A 15 -42.55 -16.61 -8.55
C LEU A 15 -42.64 -16.00 -7.15
N LYS A 16 -43.78 -15.37 -6.78
CA LYS A 16 -44.02 -14.85 -5.43
C LYS A 16 -44.34 -15.93 -4.38
N PHE A 17 -44.59 -17.16 -4.80
CA PHE A 17 -44.95 -18.28 -3.91
C PHE A 17 -43.79 -19.22 -3.57
N LEU A 18 -42.55 -18.90 -3.98
CA LEU A 18 -41.35 -19.69 -3.64
C LEU A 18 -40.51 -18.96 -2.59
N PRO A 19 -40.26 -19.56 -1.40
CA PRO A 19 -39.40 -18.97 -0.39
C PRO A 19 -37.94 -19.24 -0.76
N LEU A 20 -37.38 -18.43 -1.66
CA LEU A 20 -35.95 -18.43 -1.93
C LEU A 20 -35.31 -17.39 -1.01
N SER A 21 -34.55 -17.85 -0.02
CA SER A 21 -33.70 -17.01 0.82
C SER A 21 -32.69 -16.27 -0.05
N ARG A 22 -32.95 -15.00 -0.35
CA ARG A 22 -32.05 -14.14 -1.11
C ARG A 22 -31.15 -13.38 -0.16
N VAL A 23 -29.97 -13.93 0.14
CA VAL A 23 -28.82 -13.08 0.42
C VAL A 23 -28.35 -12.56 -0.94
N SER A 24 -28.70 -11.31 -1.25
CA SER A 24 -28.24 -10.62 -2.46
C SER A 24 -26.95 -9.89 -2.12
N TYR A 25 -25.80 -10.42 -2.51
CA TYR A 25 -24.59 -9.62 -2.57
C TYR A 25 -24.73 -8.62 -3.72
N ALA A 26 -24.78 -7.33 -3.39
CA ALA A 26 -24.74 -6.28 -4.40
C ALA A 26 -23.32 -6.23 -4.97
N ARG A 27 -23.20 -6.55 -6.27
CA ARG A 27 -21.93 -6.50 -7.01
C ARG A 27 -21.51 -5.03 -7.13
N LEU A 28 -20.31 -4.69 -6.65
CA LEU A 28 -19.77 -3.34 -6.78
C LEU A 28 -19.58 -2.97 -8.26
N PRO A 29 -19.90 -1.73 -8.69
CA PRO A 29 -19.62 -1.27 -10.05
C PRO A 29 -18.09 -1.18 -10.25
N GLY A 30 -17.55 -1.95 -11.20
CA GLY A 30 -16.12 -1.99 -11.51
C GLY A 30 -15.55 -3.40 -11.75
N TYR A 31 -16.33 -4.45 -11.50
CA TYR A 31 -15.88 -5.85 -11.69
C TYR A 31 -16.05 -6.39 -13.13
N ASP A 32 -16.39 -5.55 -14.11
CA ASP A 32 -16.33 -5.91 -15.52
C ASP A 32 -14.93 -5.60 -16.07
N SER A 33 -13.95 -6.37 -15.60
CA SER A 33 -12.59 -6.37 -16.11
C SER A 33 -12.53 -7.01 -17.50
N SER A 34 -12.60 -6.18 -18.54
CA SER A 34 -12.09 -6.52 -19.88
C SER A 34 -11.22 -5.42 -20.51
N ASN A 35 -11.14 -4.24 -19.89
CA ASN A 35 -10.37 -3.09 -20.42
C ASN A 35 -9.24 -2.60 -19.50
N ALA A 36 -8.83 -3.38 -18.49
CA ALA A 36 -7.80 -2.98 -17.51
C ALA A 36 -6.52 -3.84 -17.58
N SER A 37 -6.04 -4.17 -18.78
CA SER A 37 -4.68 -4.69 -18.98
C SER A 37 -4.12 -4.20 -20.33
N PRO A 38 -2.94 -3.56 -20.36
CA PRO A 38 -2.26 -3.19 -21.60
C PRO A 38 -1.53 -4.38 -22.27
N PHE A 39 -1.76 -5.63 -21.84
CA PHE A 39 -1.03 -6.81 -22.33
C PHE A 39 -1.89 -7.98 -22.86
N SER A 40 -3.15 -7.75 -23.27
CA SER A 40 -3.94 -8.80 -23.92
C SER A 40 -3.93 -8.68 -25.46
N ILE A 41 -3.15 -9.55 -26.11
CA ILE A 41 -3.24 -9.82 -27.54
C ILE A 41 -4.63 -10.43 -27.79
N GLN A 42 -5.48 -9.77 -28.58
CA GLN A 42 -6.77 -10.31 -28.98
C GLN A 42 -6.58 -11.57 -29.83
N PRO A 43 -7.25 -12.70 -29.53
CA PRO A 43 -7.35 -13.79 -30.48
C PRO A 43 -8.41 -13.42 -31.53
N LEU A 44 -7.95 -12.98 -32.70
CA LEU A 44 -8.79 -12.86 -33.89
C LEU A 44 -9.42 -14.22 -34.20
N LYS A 45 -10.69 -14.41 -33.81
CA LYS A 45 -11.54 -15.49 -34.33
C LYS A 45 -11.64 -15.30 -35.85
N LYS A 46 -10.96 -16.18 -36.59
CA LYS A 46 -11.12 -16.34 -38.05
C LYS A 46 -12.57 -16.74 -38.36
N TYR A 47 -13.44 -15.76 -38.58
CA TYR A 47 -14.64 -15.98 -39.38
C TYR A 47 -14.24 -15.99 -40.85
N ARG A 48 -14.13 -17.21 -41.40
CA ARG A 48 -13.89 -17.45 -42.82
C ARG A 48 -15.19 -17.19 -43.57
N TRP A 49 -15.34 -15.98 -44.12
CA TRP A 49 -16.41 -15.70 -45.08
C TRP A 49 -16.19 -16.57 -46.32
N ARG A 50 -17.17 -17.42 -46.65
CA ARG A 50 -17.26 -18.04 -47.98
C ARG A 50 -17.66 -16.94 -48.96
N SER A 51 -16.74 -16.55 -49.83
CA SER A 51 -17.06 -15.81 -51.05
C SER A 51 -18.00 -16.64 -51.92
N PRO A 52 -19.17 -16.14 -52.32
CA PRO A 52 -19.91 -16.70 -53.44
C PRO A 52 -19.06 -16.56 -54.71
N SER A 53 -19.06 -17.59 -55.55
CA SER A 53 -18.38 -17.59 -56.84
C SER A 53 -18.92 -16.48 -57.77
N PRO A 54 -18.12 -15.98 -58.73
CA PRO A 54 -18.58 -15.02 -59.72
C PRO A 54 -19.47 -15.74 -60.74
N GLY A 55 -20.75 -15.87 -60.41
CA GLY A 55 -21.80 -16.41 -61.26
C GLY A 55 -22.77 -15.30 -61.60
N SER A 56 -22.78 -14.94 -62.88
CA SER A 56 -23.68 -14.00 -63.54
C SER A 56 -25.12 -13.98 -63.01
N ASP A 57 -25.51 -12.87 -62.37
CA ASP A 57 -26.90 -12.43 -62.38
C ASP A 57 -26.94 -10.98 -62.85
N ARG A 58 -27.43 -10.81 -64.08
CA ARG A 58 -27.67 -9.50 -64.68
C ARG A 58 -28.77 -8.83 -63.88
N PHE A 59 -28.49 -7.67 -63.30
CA PHE A 59 -29.52 -6.78 -62.76
C PHE A 59 -30.51 -6.45 -63.88
N SER A 60 -31.67 -7.11 -63.90
CA SER A 60 -32.78 -6.68 -64.73
C SER A 60 -33.36 -5.40 -64.12
N PHE A 61 -33.43 -4.35 -64.93
CA PHE A 61 -34.09 -3.11 -64.53
C PHE A 61 -35.54 -3.42 -64.16
N LEU A 62 -35.87 -3.18 -62.90
CA LEU A 62 -37.21 -3.39 -62.34
C LEU A 62 -38.19 -2.50 -63.09
N ARG A 63 -39.04 -3.07 -63.95
CA ARG A 63 -40.11 -2.32 -64.64
C ARG A 63 -41.12 -1.80 -63.61
N TRP A 64 -41.21 -0.49 -63.50
CA TRP A 64 -42.12 0.22 -62.60
C TRP A 64 -43.55 0.17 -63.15
N SER A 65 -44.37 -0.71 -62.60
CA SER A 65 -45.83 -0.66 -62.76
C SER A 65 -46.42 0.35 -61.78
N PRO A 66 -47.48 1.11 -62.16
CA PRO A 66 -48.12 2.09 -61.27
C PRO A 66 -48.61 1.47 -59.94
N PHE A 67 -48.97 0.17 -59.95
CA PHE A 67 -49.33 -0.56 -58.73
C PHE A 67 -48.14 -0.73 -57.77
N ARG A 68 -46.92 -0.97 -58.30
CA ARG A 68 -45.71 -1.11 -57.48
C ARG A 68 -45.27 0.22 -56.88
N LEU A 69 -45.47 1.33 -57.60
CA LEU A 69 -45.24 2.69 -57.08
C LEU A 69 -46.21 3.02 -55.94
N ALA A 70 -47.49 2.64 -56.07
CA ALA A 70 -48.47 2.82 -55.00
C ALA A 70 -48.14 2.00 -53.75
N VAL A 71 -47.74 0.73 -53.92
CA VAL A 71 -47.30 -0.12 -52.80
C VAL A 71 -46.05 0.45 -52.14
N LEU A 72 -45.08 0.95 -52.92
CA LEU A 72 -43.87 1.58 -52.38
C LEU A 72 -44.19 2.87 -51.60
N ALA A 73 -45.10 3.70 -52.10
CA ALA A 73 -45.53 4.91 -51.42
C ALA A 73 -46.23 4.60 -50.08
N ILE A 74 -47.08 3.57 -50.06
CA ILE A 74 -47.76 3.11 -48.84
C ILE A 74 -46.77 2.54 -47.84
N THR A 75 -45.81 1.72 -48.27
CA THR A 75 -44.78 1.17 -47.37
C THR A 75 -43.85 2.25 -46.84
N ILE A 76 -43.46 3.23 -47.65
CA ILE A 76 -42.71 4.41 -47.19
C ILE A 76 -43.51 5.20 -46.15
N ALA A 77 -44.80 5.45 -46.40
CA ALA A 77 -45.66 6.15 -45.44
C ALA A 77 -45.79 5.39 -44.12
N LEU A 78 -45.93 4.06 -44.17
CA LEU A 78 -45.96 3.19 -43.00
C LEU A 78 -44.63 3.19 -42.25
N CYS A 79 -43.50 3.11 -42.95
CA CYS A 79 -42.17 3.21 -42.35
C CYS A 79 -41.95 4.58 -41.69
N VAL A 80 -42.36 5.67 -42.32
CA VAL A 80 -42.27 7.03 -41.75
C VAL A 80 -43.19 7.17 -40.54
N ALA A 81 -44.40 6.59 -40.56
CA ALA A 81 -45.31 6.58 -39.42
C ALA A 81 -44.76 5.75 -38.25
N LEU A 82 -44.15 4.59 -38.52
CA LEU A 82 -43.52 3.73 -37.51
C LEU A 82 -42.25 4.38 -36.94
N LEU A 83 -41.44 5.03 -37.77
CA LEU A 83 -40.27 5.80 -37.33
C LEU A 83 -40.69 7.03 -36.52
N GLY A 84 -41.72 7.76 -36.95
CA GLY A 84 -42.28 8.89 -36.21
C GLY A 84 -42.89 8.48 -34.87
N GLY A 85 -43.62 7.37 -34.83
CA GLY A 85 -44.14 6.76 -33.60
C GLY A 85 -43.03 6.28 -32.67
N GLY A 86 -42.00 5.63 -33.22
CA GLY A 86 -40.82 5.20 -32.49
C GLY A 86 -40.04 6.37 -31.89
N ILE A 87 -39.77 7.43 -32.66
CA ILE A 87 -39.10 8.66 -32.20
C ILE A 87 -39.93 9.34 -31.11
N ARG A 88 -41.26 9.46 -31.28
CA ARG A 88 -42.14 10.07 -30.27
C ARG A 88 -42.16 9.25 -28.98
N HIS A 89 -42.18 7.92 -29.08
CA HIS A 89 -42.12 7.02 -27.92
C HIS A 89 -40.74 7.02 -27.25
N HIS A 90 -39.66 7.23 -28.01
CA HIS A 90 -38.29 7.34 -27.51
C HIS A 90 -38.01 8.69 -26.85
N ILE A 91 -38.64 9.76 -27.33
CA ILE A 91 -38.61 11.11 -26.73
C ILE A 91 -39.47 11.14 -25.46
N VAL A 92 -40.67 10.55 -25.47
CA VAL A 92 -41.56 10.51 -24.28
C VAL A 92 -41.01 9.59 -23.17
N LYS A 93 -40.21 8.56 -23.50
CA LYS A 93 -39.52 7.71 -22.51
C LYS A 93 -38.16 8.26 -22.04
N LYS A 94 -37.64 9.34 -22.63
CA LYS A 94 -36.50 10.10 -22.07
C LYS A 94 -36.98 11.09 -20.99
N GLY A 95 -37.88 10.66 -20.11
CA GLY A 95 -37.80 11.18 -18.75
C GLY A 95 -36.41 10.82 -18.25
N GLU A 96 -35.70 11.74 -17.60
CA GLU A 96 -34.39 11.44 -17.02
C GLU A 96 -34.50 10.13 -16.24
N PRO A 97 -33.56 9.18 -16.44
CA PRO A 97 -33.55 7.98 -15.62
C PRO A 97 -33.61 8.41 -14.16
N PRO A 98 -34.37 7.70 -13.30
CA PRO A 98 -34.45 8.05 -11.90
C PRO A 98 -33.02 8.25 -11.37
N PRO A 99 -32.78 9.31 -10.57
CA PRO A 99 -31.43 9.60 -10.09
C PRO A 99 -30.89 8.35 -9.43
N ARG A 100 -29.67 7.95 -9.83
CA ARG A 100 -29.02 6.76 -9.29
C ARG A 100 -28.99 6.89 -7.77
N GLU A 101 -29.54 5.91 -7.07
CA GLU A 101 -29.37 5.81 -5.62
C GLU A 101 -27.88 5.75 -5.33
N LEU A 102 -27.39 6.76 -4.62
CA LEU A 102 -25.99 6.84 -4.24
C LEU A 102 -25.70 5.80 -3.16
N PHE A 103 -24.55 5.15 -3.25
CA PHE A 103 -24.07 4.35 -2.12
C PHE A 103 -23.76 5.26 -0.93
N THR A 104 -23.80 4.74 0.29
CA THR A 104 -23.52 5.54 1.51
C THR A 104 -22.19 6.31 1.42
N TRP A 105 -21.16 5.73 0.81
CA TRP A 105 -19.85 6.36 0.64
C TRP A 105 -19.83 7.48 -0.41
N GLU A 106 -20.78 7.50 -1.36
CA GLU A 106 -20.90 8.54 -2.40
C GLU A 106 -21.54 9.83 -1.86
N HIS A 107 -22.03 9.82 -0.63
CA HIS A 107 -22.55 11.01 0.05
C HIS A 107 -21.44 11.85 0.69
N PHE A 108 -20.21 11.33 0.78
CA PHE A 108 -19.08 12.09 1.29
C PHE A 108 -18.46 12.91 0.16
N ASP A 109 -18.21 14.19 0.44
CA ASP A 109 -17.50 15.06 -0.49
C ASP A 109 -16.08 14.52 -0.76
N ARG A 110 -15.63 14.69 -2.00
CA ARG A 110 -14.26 14.35 -2.36
C ARG A 110 -13.29 15.30 -1.66
N LEU A 111 -12.34 14.72 -0.94
CA LEU A 111 -11.22 15.42 -0.33
C LEU A 111 -10.18 15.77 -1.39
N ASP A 112 -10.02 17.07 -1.68
CA ASP A 112 -9.10 17.58 -2.69
C ASP A 112 -7.70 17.89 -2.11
N GLY A 113 -7.59 17.94 -0.78
CA GLY A 113 -6.37 18.19 0.00
C GLY A 113 -5.18 17.32 -0.41
N TYR A 114 -5.44 16.05 -0.70
CA TYR A 114 -4.43 15.07 -1.11
C TYR A 114 -3.84 15.32 -2.51
N TYR A 115 -4.46 16.18 -3.32
CA TYR A 115 -3.97 16.53 -4.65
C TYR A 115 -3.13 17.81 -4.65
N TYR A 116 -2.97 18.47 -3.50
CA TYR A 116 -2.09 19.62 -3.38
C TYR A 116 -0.65 19.16 -3.12
N GLY A 117 0.28 19.62 -3.95
CA GLY A 117 1.70 19.27 -3.87
C GLY A 117 2.53 20.28 -3.05
N VAL A 118 3.84 20.10 -3.08
CA VAL A 118 4.82 20.94 -2.34
C VAL A 118 4.81 22.42 -2.72
N ARG A 119 4.18 22.79 -3.85
CA ARG A 119 4.06 24.19 -4.30
C ARG A 119 3.03 25.00 -3.49
N THR A 120 2.20 24.33 -2.69
CA THR A 120 1.16 24.96 -1.86
C THR A 120 1.46 24.88 -0.36
N LEU A 121 2.70 24.54 0.01
CA LEU A 121 3.09 24.39 1.41
C LEU A 121 2.84 25.67 2.21
N VAL A 122 2.28 25.49 3.40
CA VAL A 122 2.11 26.53 4.41
C VAL A 122 2.78 26.09 5.71
N SER A 123 3.20 27.05 6.54
CA SER A 123 3.71 26.74 7.88
C SER A 123 2.62 26.05 8.72
N PRO A 124 2.97 25.16 9.67
CA PRO A 124 2.00 24.46 10.51
C PRO A 124 1.00 25.41 11.22
N SER A 125 1.47 26.60 11.63
CA SER A 125 0.64 27.64 12.24
C SER A 125 -0.45 28.24 11.33
N LYS A 126 -0.28 28.16 10.01
CA LYS A 126 -1.21 28.69 9.00
C LYS A 126 -2.07 27.58 8.36
N TYR A 127 -1.76 26.33 8.64
CA TYR A 127 -2.48 25.19 8.11
C TYR A 127 -3.94 25.16 8.61
N ARG A 128 -4.86 24.89 7.68
CA ARG A 128 -6.27 24.65 7.96
C ARG A 128 -6.71 23.44 7.12
N PRO A 129 -7.31 22.40 7.71
CA PRO A 129 -7.79 21.24 6.95
C PRO A 129 -9.04 21.60 6.13
N GLU A 130 -9.23 20.93 5.00
CA GLU A 130 -10.48 21.05 4.23
C GLU A 130 -11.68 20.40 4.92
N ASN A 131 -11.43 19.41 5.77
CA ASN A 131 -12.43 18.67 6.54
C ASN A 131 -12.29 18.97 8.05
N PRO A 132 -12.63 20.18 8.51
CA PRO A 132 -12.57 20.50 9.92
C PRO A 132 -13.51 19.58 10.73
N LEU A 133 -12.99 18.98 11.80
CA LEU A 133 -13.73 18.06 12.69
C LEU A 133 -14.81 18.76 13.54
N ARG A 134 -15.00 20.08 13.41
CA ARG A 134 -15.98 20.88 14.17
C ARG A 134 -16.87 21.67 13.22
N ASN A 135 -18.06 22.03 13.69
CA ASN A 135 -19.06 22.91 13.05
C ASN A 135 -18.53 24.32 12.77
N THR A 136 -17.49 24.45 11.96
CA THR A 136 -17.18 25.70 11.28
C THR A 136 -18.12 25.76 10.08
N THR A 137 -19.11 26.66 10.16
CA THR A 137 -20.06 27.01 9.09
C THR A 137 -19.39 27.56 7.83
N GLU A 138 -18.06 27.71 7.84
CA GLU A 138 -17.25 28.11 6.71
C GLU A 138 -16.42 26.92 6.25
N LEU A 139 -16.90 26.24 5.19
CA LEU A 139 -16.02 25.39 4.38
C LEU A 139 -14.91 26.30 3.84
N PRO A 140 -13.62 25.99 4.06
CA PRO A 140 -12.55 26.74 3.42
C PRO A 140 -12.77 26.69 1.92
N ALA A 141 -12.63 27.84 1.24
CA ALA A 141 -12.83 27.94 -0.19
C ALA A 141 -12.08 26.78 -0.89
N SER A 142 -12.84 25.88 -1.53
CA SER A 142 -12.27 24.79 -2.31
C SER A 142 -11.35 25.43 -3.35
N VAL A 143 -10.04 25.24 -3.19
CA VAL A 143 -9.07 25.60 -4.21
C VAL A 143 -9.23 24.53 -5.28
N THR A 144 -10.25 24.66 -6.12
CA THR A 144 -10.51 23.68 -7.17
C THR A 144 -9.22 23.46 -7.96
N PRO A 145 -8.72 22.21 -8.09
CA PRO A 145 -7.46 21.95 -8.79
C PRO A 145 -7.49 22.35 -10.28
N ARG A 146 -8.69 22.52 -10.83
CA ARG A 146 -8.91 22.85 -12.25
C ARG A 146 -8.66 24.33 -12.51
N GLY A 147 -7.38 24.68 -12.73
CA GLY A 147 -6.97 25.98 -13.28
C GLY A 147 -5.93 26.74 -12.46
N VAL A 148 -5.62 26.30 -11.24
CA VAL A 148 -4.70 26.96 -10.30
C VAL A 148 -3.22 26.66 -10.59
N ASP A 149 -2.91 25.59 -11.33
CA ASP A 149 -1.52 25.20 -11.63
C ASP A 149 -0.71 26.31 -12.35
N LYS A 150 -1.38 27.13 -13.17
CA LYS A 150 -0.73 28.25 -13.87
C LYS A 150 -0.38 29.43 -12.95
N SER A 151 -1.03 29.58 -11.80
CA SER A 151 -0.78 30.70 -10.87
C SER A 151 0.14 30.33 -9.69
N LEU A 152 0.44 29.05 -9.49
CA LEU A 152 1.34 28.61 -8.42
C LEU A 152 2.81 28.94 -8.76
N PRO A 153 3.63 29.35 -7.78
CA PRO A 153 5.08 29.51 -7.96
C PRO A 153 5.71 28.24 -8.50
N LYS A 154 6.74 28.32 -9.35
CA LYS A 154 7.41 27.12 -9.91
C LYS A 154 8.14 26.30 -8.83
N GLU A 155 8.64 26.97 -7.81
CA GLU A 155 9.36 26.35 -6.70
C GLU A 155 8.50 26.27 -5.43
N PRO A 156 8.74 25.29 -4.56
CA PRO A 156 8.14 25.23 -3.24
C PRO A 156 8.47 26.49 -2.41
N PRO A 157 7.51 27.01 -1.62
CA PRO A 157 7.71 28.21 -0.79
C PRO A 157 8.56 27.97 0.46
N LEU A 158 8.78 26.70 0.83
CA LEU A 158 9.64 26.27 1.93
C LEU A 158 10.79 25.43 1.38
N ASP A 159 11.92 25.43 2.08
CA ASP A 159 13.05 24.57 1.73
C ASP A 159 12.96 23.21 2.45
N PRO A 160 13.41 22.11 1.81
CA PRO A 160 13.46 20.81 2.46
C PRO A 160 14.52 20.83 3.56
N VAL A 161 14.19 20.23 4.70
CA VAL A 161 15.09 20.07 5.85
C VAL A 161 15.40 18.60 6.08
N ARG A 162 16.59 18.34 6.64
CA ARG A 162 16.97 17.01 7.10
C ARG A 162 15.96 16.54 8.15
N TYR A 163 15.33 15.40 7.91
CA TYR A 163 14.36 14.79 8.82
C TYR A 163 15.02 13.64 9.58
N SER A 164 15.13 13.78 10.91
CA SER A 164 15.81 12.81 11.77
C SER A 164 14.96 12.53 13.02
N PRO A 165 14.18 11.43 13.04
CA PRO A 165 13.37 11.03 14.19
C PRO A 165 14.15 10.21 15.24
N TYR A 166 15.46 10.09 15.07
CA TYR A 166 16.34 9.36 16.00
C TYR A 166 16.56 10.16 17.28
N PRO A 167 16.80 9.50 18.43
CA PRO A 167 17.34 10.16 19.60
C PRO A 167 18.62 10.93 19.26
N ASP A 168 18.87 12.02 19.98
CA ASP A 168 20.17 12.67 19.92
C ASP A 168 21.21 11.76 20.57
N PHE A 169 21.89 10.97 19.75
CA PHE A 169 22.88 9.99 20.18
C PHE A 169 24.13 10.61 20.81
N GLU A 170 24.35 11.91 20.62
CA GLU A 170 25.48 12.66 21.19
C GLU A 170 25.10 13.38 22.49
N SER A 171 23.80 13.44 22.82
CA SER A 171 23.31 14.09 24.04
C SER A 171 23.84 13.43 25.32
N ALA A 172 24.04 14.24 26.37
CA ALA A 172 24.48 13.75 27.67
C ALA A 172 23.44 12.80 28.29
N GLU A 173 22.15 13.03 28.03
CA GLU A 173 21.04 12.19 28.47
C GLU A 173 21.11 10.79 27.83
N TYR A 174 21.34 10.72 26.51
CA TYR A 174 21.50 9.43 25.83
C TYR A 174 22.76 8.71 26.30
N LEU A 175 23.89 9.42 26.34
CA LEU A 175 25.18 8.85 26.75
C LEU A 175 25.23 8.51 28.23
N HIS A 176 24.36 9.03 29.08
CA HIS A 176 24.22 8.60 30.49
C HIS A 176 23.67 7.18 30.56
N ASP A 177 22.62 6.90 29.80
CA ASP A 177 21.88 5.63 29.86
C ASP A 177 22.40 4.58 28.87
N HIS A 178 22.96 4.97 27.73
CA HIS A 178 23.30 4.08 26.62
C HIS A 178 24.75 4.21 26.16
N ALA A 179 25.24 3.19 25.44
CA ALA A 179 26.54 3.25 24.77
C ALA A 179 26.47 4.18 23.53
N PRO A 180 27.57 4.87 23.17
CA PRO A 180 27.60 5.79 22.04
C PRO A 180 27.30 5.08 20.72
N VAL A 181 26.51 5.72 19.85
CA VAL A 181 26.18 5.19 18.52
C VAL A 181 27.22 5.62 17.51
N GLN A 182 27.81 4.66 16.83
CA GLN A 182 28.81 4.87 15.81
C GLN A 182 28.17 4.94 14.42
N PRO A 183 28.57 5.88 13.55
CA PRO A 183 27.97 6.04 12.22
C PRO A 183 28.23 4.83 11.33
N CYS A 184 27.23 4.44 10.57
CA CYS A 184 27.26 3.30 9.64
C CYS A 184 27.36 3.77 8.18
N TYR A 185 27.86 2.88 7.32
CA TYR A 185 28.21 3.16 5.93
C TYR A 185 27.59 2.10 5.02
N LEU A 186 27.37 2.47 3.75
CA LEU A 186 26.84 1.58 2.73
C LEU A 186 27.93 0.66 2.14
N ASP A 187 29.18 1.11 2.16
CA ASP A 187 30.35 0.38 1.66
C ASP A 187 31.36 0.02 2.77
N GLU A 188 32.19 -0.99 2.49
CA GLU A 188 33.21 -1.47 3.42
C GLU A 188 34.36 -0.47 3.60
N GLU A 189 34.68 0.31 2.58
CA GLU A 189 35.72 1.34 2.59
C GLU A 189 35.33 2.58 3.40
N LYS A 190 34.10 2.64 3.92
CA LYS A 190 33.52 3.73 4.71
C LYS A 190 33.52 5.07 3.97
N ARG A 191 33.30 5.04 2.65
CA ARG A 191 33.27 6.23 1.79
C ARG A 191 31.87 6.84 1.72
N THR A 192 30.84 6.02 1.73
CA THR A 192 29.44 6.41 1.53
C THR A 192 28.67 6.26 2.84
N PRO A 193 28.41 7.35 3.57
CA PRO A 193 27.61 7.28 4.79
C PRO A 193 26.17 6.88 4.48
N ALA A 194 25.49 6.28 5.46
CA ALA A 194 24.06 6.02 5.40
C ALA A 194 23.28 7.35 5.18
N PRO A 195 22.54 7.48 4.05
CA PRO A 195 21.93 8.76 3.68
C PRO A 195 20.83 9.20 4.64
N ASP A 196 20.62 10.51 4.73
CA ASP A 196 19.50 11.12 5.46
C ASP A 196 18.26 11.28 4.57
N THR A 197 17.09 11.25 5.19
CA THR A 197 15.81 11.56 4.55
C THR A 197 15.48 13.05 4.74
N TYR A 198 14.75 13.64 3.78
CA TYR A 198 14.38 15.05 3.81
C TYR A 198 12.86 15.23 3.75
N ALA A 199 12.36 16.25 4.45
CA ALA A 199 10.95 16.62 4.46
C ALA A 199 10.81 18.15 4.44
N TYR A 200 9.67 18.65 3.99
CA TYR A 200 9.37 20.07 4.08
C TYR A 200 8.72 20.38 5.45
N PRO A 201 9.14 21.45 6.15
CA PRO A 201 8.62 21.81 7.47
C PRO A 201 7.28 22.57 7.35
N GLY A 202 6.28 21.90 6.79
CA GLY A 202 4.94 22.43 6.57
C GLY A 202 4.04 21.43 5.85
N LEU A 203 2.78 21.80 5.70
CA LEU A 203 1.76 20.97 5.08
C LEU A 203 1.20 21.65 3.83
N PRO A 204 0.77 20.90 2.80
CA PRO A 204 0.02 21.49 1.71
C PRO A 204 -1.21 22.22 2.25
N SER A 205 -1.49 23.42 1.73
CA SER A 205 -2.69 24.17 2.09
C SER A 205 -3.93 23.28 1.95
N ASN A 206 -4.85 23.29 2.92
CA ASN A 206 -6.06 22.48 2.88
C ASN A 206 -5.85 20.95 2.84
N MET A 207 -4.64 20.44 3.14
CA MET A 207 -4.42 19.00 3.31
C MET A 207 -5.45 18.41 4.30
N SER A 208 -6.05 17.28 3.96
CA SER A 208 -7.14 16.71 4.78
C SER A 208 -6.60 16.10 6.07
N GLN A 209 -7.35 16.24 7.16
CA GLN A 209 -7.07 15.52 8.40
C GLN A 209 -7.62 14.08 8.33
N PRO A 210 -6.97 13.10 9.00
CA PRO A 210 -7.52 11.76 9.08
C PRO A 210 -8.84 11.75 9.87
N TYR A 211 -9.87 11.09 9.35
CA TYR A 211 -11.12 10.87 10.09
C TYR A 211 -10.95 9.83 11.21
N PHE A 212 -10.07 8.86 11.00
CA PHE A 212 -9.82 7.75 11.92
C PHE A 212 -8.35 7.73 12.32
N GLY A 213 -8.09 7.52 13.61
CA GLY A 213 -6.75 7.57 14.16
C GLY A 213 -6.20 8.98 14.32
N SER A 214 -5.02 9.08 14.91
CA SER A 214 -4.34 10.36 15.17
C SER A 214 -2.83 10.15 15.10
N TYR A 215 -2.15 10.98 14.31
CA TYR A 215 -0.69 11.03 14.28
C TYR A 215 -0.13 11.41 15.65
N GLY A 216 -0.69 12.46 16.27
CA GLY A 216 -0.29 12.93 17.59
C GLY A 216 -0.45 11.86 18.68
N GLU A 217 -1.50 11.04 18.64
CA GLU A 217 -1.65 9.96 19.63
C GLU A 217 -0.62 8.84 19.45
N LEU A 218 -0.25 8.54 18.20
CA LEU A 218 0.84 7.62 17.93
C LEU A 218 2.22 8.26 18.21
N GLY A 219 2.31 9.58 18.31
CA GLY A 219 3.58 10.32 18.44
C GLY A 219 4.31 10.49 17.11
N LEU A 220 3.60 10.41 15.98
CA LEU A 220 4.15 10.66 14.65
C LEU A 220 4.07 12.15 14.33
N ALA A 221 5.08 12.68 13.62
CA ALA A 221 5.04 14.05 13.13
C ALA A 221 3.86 14.27 12.18
N ASP A 222 3.08 15.31 12.45
CA ASP A 222 1.93 15.73 11.66
C ASP A 222 2.11 17.14 11.07
N ASP A 223 3.32 17.70 11.18
CA ASP A 223 3.69 19.06 10.78
C ASP A 223 4.70 19.10 9.61
N VAL A 224 5.00 17.94 9.02
CA VAL A 224 5.95 17.79 7.91
C VAL A 224 5.31 17.17 6.67
N CYS A 225 5.85 17.51 5.50
CA CYS A 225 5.44 16.95 4.22
C CYS A 225 6.60 16.19 3.56
N PHE A 226 6.44 14.88 3.41
CA PHE A 226 7.31 14.04 2.60
C PHE A 226 6.91 14.11 1.14
N ASP A 227 7.75 14.72 0.31
CA ASP A 227 7.70 14.58 -1.15
C ASP A 227 8.53 13.39 -1.61
N ARG A 228 8.24 12.85 -2.80
CA ARG A 228 8.95 11.71 -3.40
C ARG A 228 10.46 11.93 -3.55
N TYR A 229 10.93 13.15 -3.84
CA TYR A 229 12.36 13.44 -3.89
C TYR A 229 12.95 13.51 -2.49
N GLY A 230 12.31 14.20 -1.54
CA GLY A 230 12.78 14.24 -0.15
C GLY A 230 12.81 12.85 0.50
N ARG A 231 11.78 12.04 0.23
CA ARG A 231 11.56 10.71 0.80
C ARG A 231 12.39 9.61 0.15
N PHE A 232 12.43 9.58 -1.18
CA PHE A 232 13.04 8.50 -1.96
C PHE A 232 14.19 8.93 -2.86
N GLY A 233 14.45 10.23 -3.00
CA GLY A 233 15.63 10.76 -3.68
C GLY A 233 16.94 10.18 -3.13
N PRO A 234 17.15 10.13 -1.79
CA PRO A 234 18.33 9.51 -1.20
C PRO A 234 18.49 8.02 -1.53
N TYR A 235 17.41 7.34 -1.94
CA TYR A 235 17.37 5.90 -2.23
C TYR A 235 17.38 5.57 -3.73
N GLY A 236 17.54 6.58 -4.60
CA GLY A 236 17.69 6.40 -6.04
C GLY A 236 16.50 6.83 -6.90
N TYR A 237 15.52 7.56 -6.36
CA TYR A 237 14.30 7.92 -7.12
C TYR A 237 14.57 8.81 -8.35
N GLY A 238 15.35 9.89 -8.19
CA GLY A 238 15.39 10.96 -9.19
C GLY A 238 16.65 11.09 -10.03
N TYR A 239 17.45 10.03 -10.16
CA TYR A 239 18.61 10.00 -11.07
C TYR A 239 18.75 8.66 -11.77
N ASN A 240 19.51 8.63 -12.87
CA ASN A 240 19.56 7.51 -13.79
C ASN A 240 20.25 6.27 -13.19
N MET A 241 19.97 5.09 -13.77
CA MET A 241 20.67 3.84 -13.43
C MET A 241 22.19 3.92 -13.64
N SER A 242 22.66 4.70 -14.61
CA SER A 242 24.10 4.93 -14.84
C SER A 242 24.79 5.69 -13.71
N GLU A 243 24.02 6.48 -12.95
CA GLU A 243 24.45 7.22 -11.76
C GLU A 243 24.09 6.47 -10.46
N GLY A 244 23.54 5.25 -10.58
CA GLY A 244 23.18 4.38 -9.46
C GLY A 244 21.77 4.55 -8.89
N GLY A 245 20.90 5.29 -9.58
CA GLY A 245 19.48 5.43 -9.25
C GLY A 245 18.59 4.45 -10.03
N LEU A 246 17.31 4.77 -10.14
CA LEU A 246 16.31 3.99 -10.89
C LEU A 246 15.66 4.77 -12.05
N GLY A 247 15.92 6.08 -12.16
CA GLY A 247 15.43 6.91 -13.27
C GLY A 247 13.94 7.27 -13.23
N LEU A 248 13.22 6.94 -12.15
CA LEU A 248 11.77 7.22 -12.02
C LEU A 248 11.45 8.72 -12.02
N GLY A 249 12.35 9.55 -11.49
CA GLY A 249 12.15 11.00 -11.45
C GLY A 249 12.01 11.64 -12.85
N ASN A 250 12.63 11.06 -13.88
CA ASN A 250 12.66 11.63 -15.24
C ASN A 250 11.28 11.74 -15.91
N ILE A 251 10.31 10.93 -15.47
CA ILE A 251 8.95 10.89 -16.01
C ILE A 251 7.92 11.54 -15.07
N SER A 252 8.39 12.12 -13.96
CA SER A 252 7.55 12.75 -12.94
C SER A 252 7.76 14.26 -12.92
N GLU A 253 6.80 15.02 -12.39
CA GLU A 253 7.06 16.43 -12.05
C GLU A 253 8.28 16.50 -11.10
N SER A 254 9.14 17.50 -11.25
CA SER A 254 10.41 17.60 -10.50
C SER A 254 10.58 18.95 -9.78
N GLY A 255 9.53 19.74 -9.66
CA GLY A 255 9.58 21.07 -9.06
C GLY A 255 10.13 21.05 -7.63
N GLY A 256 11.27 21.70 -7.40
CA GLY A 256 11.94 21.75 -6.10
C GLY A 256 12.87 20.57 -5.80
N SER A 257 12.99 19.59 -6.71
CA SER A 257 13.88 18.43 -6.53
C SER A 257 15.36 18.83 -6.45
N GLU A 258 15.75 19.92 -7.10
CA GLU A 258 17.12 20.44 -7.12
C GLU A 258 17.59 20.82 -5.71
N LYS A 259 16.69 21.38 -4.89
CA LYS A 259 16.97 21.72 -3.49
C LYS A 259 17.24 20.46 -2.66
N VAL A 260 16.49 19.39 -2.91
CA VAL A 260 16.71 18.10 -2.24
C VAL A 260 18.04 17.50 -2.66
N PHE A 261 18.36 17.45 -3.96
CA PHE A 261 19.62 16.87 -4.44
C PHE A 261 20.85 17.67 -4.04
N ALA A 262 20.73 19.00 -3.91
CA ALA A 262 21.80 19.83 -3.37
C ALA A 262 22.14 19.47 -1.92
N ALA A 263 21.17 19.03 -1.13
CA ALA A 263 21.37 18.62 0.27
C ALA A 263 21.73 17.14 0.41
N ALA A 264 20.99 16.25 -0.27
CA ALA A 264 21.10 14.80 -0.12
C ALA A 264 22.27 14.18 -0.92
N GLY A 265 22.64 14.79 -2.05
CA GLY A 265 23.54 14.18 -3.01
C GLY A 265 22.92 12.99 -3.76
N LYS A 266 23.78 12.21 -4.43
CA LYS A 266 23.41 10.97 -5.13
C LYS A 266 24.21 9.80 -4.55
N VAL A 267 23.56 8.65 -4.40
CA VAL A 267 24.15 7.42 -3.88
C VAL A 267 24.19 6.36 -4.97
N ASP A 268 25.31 5.68 -5.13
CA ASP A 268 25.45 4.61 -6.13
C ASP A 268 25.04 3.24 -5.55
N TYR A 269 23.86 2.73 -5.95
CA TYR A 269 23.34 1.45 -5.47
C TYR A 269 23.71 0.23 -6.34
N ARG A 270 24.46 0.39 -7.43
CA ARG A 270 24.69 -0.70 -8.42
C ARG A 270 25.39 -1.94 -7.84
N ASN A 271 26.27 -1.73 -6.87
CA ASN A 271 27.04 -2.80 -6.20
C ASN A 271 26.72 -2.87 -4.70
N MET A 272 25.50 -2.48 -4.32
CA MET A 272 25.08 -2.50 -2.92
C MET A 272 25.00 -3.93 -2.40
N ASP A 273 25.45 -4.14 -1.16
CA ASP A 273 25.24 -5.36 -0.38
C ASP A 273 24.68 -4.99 0.99
N TRP A 274 23.36 -5.08 1.13
CA TRP A 274 22.68 -4.71 2.36
C TRP A 274 23.03 -5.64 3.54
N GLY A 275 23.35 -6.90 3.29
CA GLY A 275 23.69 -7.85 4.35
C GLY A 275 25.02 -7.51 5.00
N THR A 276 26.02 -7.23 4.18
CA THR A 276 27.33 -6.80 4.66
C THR A 276 27.24 -5.45 5.38
N ALA A 277 26.50 -4.47 4.83
CA ALA A 277 26.33 -3.17 5.46
C ALA A 277 25.66 -3.27 6.85
N GLN A 278 24.56 -4.04 6.97
CA GLN A 278 23.88 -4.25 8.26
C GLN A 278 24.81 -4.95 9.27
N LYS A 279 25.49 -6.03 8.84
CA LYS A 279 26.43 -6.78 9.69
C LYS A 279 27.56 -5.88 10.23
N LYS A 280 28.18 -5.08 9.37
CA LYS A 280 29.25 -4.16 9.77
C LYS A 280 28.75 -3.05 10.69
N CYS A 281 27.55 -2.54 10.45
CA CYS A 281 26.92 -1.57 11.33
C CYS A 281 26.70 -2.13 12.74
N TYR A 282 26.20 -3.37 12.84
CA TYR A 282 26.04 -4.08 14.10
C TYR A 282 27.38 -4.34 14.79
N GLU A 283 28.37 -4.90 14.08
CA GLU A 283 29.70 -5.17 14.64
C GLU A 283 30.33 -3.92 15.26
N LYS A 284 30.17 -2.76 14.59
CA LYS A 284 30.67 -1.47 15.08
C LYS A 284 29.93 -0.96 16.32
N ASN A 285 28.66 -1.32 16.46
CA ASN A 285 27.75 -0.85 17.51
C ASN A 285 27.43 -1.93 18.57
N ARG A 286 28.17 -3.05 18.57
CA ARG A 286 27.86 -4.26 19.34
C ARG A 286 27.70 -4.00 20.85
N ALA A 287 28.48 -3.07 21.40
CA ALA A 287 28.44 -2.67 22.80
C ALA A 287 27.07 -2.10 23.27
N ARG A 288 26.17 -1.74 22.34
CA ARG A 288 24.81 -1.30 22.65
C ARG A 288 23.86 -2.46 22.99
N PHE A 289 24.19 -3.66 22.51
CA PHE A 289 23.30 -4.83 22.53
C PHE A 289 23.80 -5.92 23.48
N GLU A 290 25.08 -5.93 23.81
CA GLU A 290 25.69 -6.88 24.74
C GLU A 290 25.71 -6.32 26.16
N ASN A 291 25.62 -7.21 27.16
CA ASN A 291 25.87 -6.82 28.54
C ASN A 291 27.35 -6.47 28.68
N VAL A 292 27.66 -5.24 29.10
CA VAL A 292 29.04 -4.83 29.37
C VAL A 292 29.64 -5.77 30.42
N ALA A 293 30.80 -6.34 30.09
CA ALA A 293 31.50 -7.35 30.84
C ALA A 293 31.65 -7.00 32.33
N THR A 294 31.33 -7.97 33.19
CA THR A 294 31.91 -8.05 34.53
C THR A 294 33.43 -8.00 34.41
N ASP A 295 34.06 -7.06 35.08
CA ASP A 295 35.50 -7.12 35.30
C ASP A 295 35.85 -8.39 36.10
N SER A 296 37.12 -8.82 36.05
CA SER A 296 37.63 -9.96 36.82
C SER A 296 37.53 -9.77 38.35
N SER A 297 37.06 -8.60 38.79
CA SER A 297 36.90 -8.14 40.17
C SER A 297 35.45 -8.17 40.65
N GLY A 298 34.48 -8.48 39.79
CA GLY A 298 33.05 -8.57 40.14
C GLY A 298 32.39 -7.22 40.47
N ASN A 299 32.95 -6.09 40.01
CA ASN A 299 32.45 -4.76 40.28
C ASN A 299 31.69 -4.20 39.06
N THR A 300 30.36 -4.13 39.16
CA THR A 300 29.46 -3.58 38.14
C THR A 300 29.61 -2.05 38.07
N THR A 301 30.51 -1.53 37.25
CA THR A 301 30.53 -0.10 36.94
C THR A 301 29.32 0.25 36.07
N ASN A 302 28.43 1.13 36.57
CA ASN A 302 27.28 1.75 35.88
C ASN A 302 26.92 1.10 34.52
N SER A 303 26.23 -0.05 34.58
CA SER A 303 25.84 -0.78 33.37
C SER A 303 24.90 0.07 32.53
N LYS A 304 25.38 0.54 31.37
CA LYS A 304 24.53 1.15 30.34
C LYS A 304 23.35 0.21 30.05
N LYS A 305 22.17 0.78 29.84
CA LYS A 305 20.96 0.05 29.45
C LYS A 305 21.16 -0.57 28.08
N LYS A 306 21.00 -1.89 28.00
CA LYS A 306 20.96 -2.65 26.75
C LYS A 306 19.84 -2.10 25.86
N VAL A 307 20.15 -1.88 24.58
CA VAL A 307 19.16 -1.65 23.53
C VAL A 307 18.70 -3.01 23.01
N GLN A 308 17.39 -3.16 22.80
CA GLN A 308 16.81 -4.42 22.30
C GLN A 308 17.07 -4.55 20.79
N ARG A 309 17.38 -5.76 20.32
CA ARG A 309 17.58 -6.04 18.90
C ARG A 309 16.29 -6.57 18.27
N HIS A 310 15.97 -6.05 17.10
CA HIS A 310 14.76 -6.41 16.37
C HIS A 310 15.11 -7.08 15.04
N ALA A 311 14.53 -8.25 14.75
CA ALA A 311 14.45 -8.77 13.38
C ALA A 311 13.24 -8.17 12.67
N TYR A 312 13.45 -7.63 11.48
CA TYR A 312 12.40 -7.11 10.64
C TYR A 312 12.24 -7.98 9.39
N VAL A 313 11.26 -8.87 9.41
CA VAL A 313 11.11 -9.95 8.44
C VAL A 313 10.10 -9.56 7.36
N LEU A 314 10.58 -9.46 6.12
CA LEU A 314 9.80 -9.23 4.92
C LEU A 314 9.54 -10.56 4.23
N ARG A 315 8.28 -10.88 3.97
CA ARG A 315 7.93 -12.17 3.33
C ARG A 315 7.81 -12.00 1.84
N THR A 316 8.64 -12.73 1.09
CA THR A 316 8.58 -12.76 -0.37
C THR A 316 8.47 -14.20 -0.88
N TRP A 317 8.47 -14.40 -2.20
CA TRP A 317 8.36 -15.73 -2.78
C TRP A 317 9.08 -15.82 -4.13
N THR A 318 9.34 -17.03 -4.60
CA THR A 318 9.92 -17.27 -5.92
C THR A 318 9.02 -16.73 -7.03
N GLY A 319 9.59 -15.91 -7.92
CA GLY A 319 8.86 -15.16 -8.94
C GLY A 319 8.20 -13.86 -8.45
N PHE A 320 8.49 -13.39 -7.23
CA PHE A 320 8.08 -12.05 -6.80
C PHE A 320 8.76 -10.98 -7.67
N PHE A 321 7.96 -10.05 -8.20
CA PHE A 321 8.48 -8.99 -9.06
C PHE A 321 8.84 -7.75 -8.24
N TYR A 322 10.14 -7.57 -7.97
CA TYR A 322 10.70 -6.40 -7.31
C TYR A 322 10.73 -5.19 -8.25
N ASN A 323 9.64 -4.44 -8.30
CA ASN A 323 9.59 -3.22 -9.12
C ASN A 323 10.38 -2.07 -8.49
N ASP A 324 10.63 -1.02 -9.26
CA ASP A 324 11.44 0.12 -8.82
C ASP A 324 10.92 0.80 -7.54
N HIS A 325 9.60 0.90 -7.36
CA HIS A 325 9.02 1.47 -6.14
C HIS A 325 9.26 0.59 -4.91
N GLN A 326 9.24 -0.73 -5.07
CA GLN A 326 9.59 -1.66 -4.00
C GLN A 326 11.06 -1.56 -3.67
N LEU A 327 11.96 -1.48 -4.66
CA LEU A 327 13.39 -1.27 -4.41
C LEU A 327 13.64 -0.01 -3.58
N LEU A 328 13.02 1.12 -3.93
CA LEU A 328 13.13 2.37 -3.15
C LEU A 328 12.65 2.21 -1.71
N SER A 329 11.49 1.55 -1.53
CA SER A 329 10.90 1.35 -0.21
C SER A 329 11.75 0.42 0.66
N LEU A 330 12.31 -0.64 0.05
CA LEU A 330 13.19 -1.60 0.73
C LEU A 330 14.52 -0.96 1.14
N ARG A 331 15.16 -0.21 0.24
CA ARG A 331 16.37 0.56 0.56
C ARG A 331 16.14 1.55 1.69
N ALA A 332 15.02 2.27 1.63
CA ALA A 332 14.60 3.19 2.69
C ALA A 332 14.42 2.47 4.02
N MET A 333 13.71 1.34 4.02
CA MET A 333 13.46 0.54 5.22
C MET A 333 14.76 0.03 5.85
N ILE A 334 15.66 -0.56 5.06
CA ILE A 334 16.93 -1.10 5.56
C ILE A 334 17.82 0.01 6.12
N ASN A 335 17.94 1.12 5.39
CA ASN A 335 18.74 2.26 5.83
C ASN A 335 18.19 2.89 7.13
N GLU A 336 16.89 3.18 7.16
CA GLU A 336 16.26 3.89 8.27
C GLU A 336 16.16 3.03 9.53
N LEU A 337 15.83 1.75 9.39
CA LEU A 337 15.70 0.84 10.53
C LEU A 337 17.04 0.33 11.00
N SER A 338 17.96 -0.08 10.11
CA SER A 338 19.22 -0.72 10.52
C SER A 338 20.37 0.26 10.60
N LEU A 339 20.77 0.88 9.48
CA LEU A 339 22.04 1.61 9.43
C LEU A 339 22.01 2.90 10.26
N LYS A 340 20.96 3.71 10.10
CA LYS A 340 20.82 5.01 10.77
C LYS A 340 20.49 4.90 12.26
N SER A 341 19.92 3.78 12.70
CA SER A 341 19.69 3.49 14.13
C SER A 341 20.91 2.88 14.82
N GLY A 342 22.00 2.60 14.09
CA GLY A 342 23.19 1.92 14.60
C GLY A 342 22.99 0.43 14.84
N GLY A 343 22.17 -0.25 14.03
CA GLY A 343 21.93 -1.69 14.07
C GLY A 343 20.84 -2.15 15.05
N GLU A 344 19.93 -1.25 15.46
CA GLU A 344 18.81 -1.57 16.36
C GLU A 344 17.84 -2.59 15.74
N TYR A 345 17.69 -2.49 14.41
CA TYR A 345 16.95 -3.46 13.61
C TYR A 345 17.89 -4.16 12.63
N ASP A 346 17.54 -5.39 12.28
CA ASP A 346 18.17 -6.18 11.22
C ASP A 346 17.06 -6.66 10.28
N VAL A 347 17.11 -6.22 9.02
CA VAL A 347 16.07 -6.50 8.03
C VAL A 347 16.42 -7.78 7.27
N HIS A 348 15.45 -8.70 7.20
CA HIS A 348 15.57 -10.02 6.59
C HIS A 348 14.46 -10.27 5.60
N PHE A 349 14.76 -11.02 4.53
CA PHE A 349 13.80 -11.47 3.54
C PHE A 349 13.57 -12.96 3.75
N LEU A 350 12.36 -13.35 4.09
CA LEU A 350 11.97 -14.75 4.25
C LEU A 350 11.25 -15.20 2.98
N VAL A 351 12.00 -15.87 2.10
CA VAL A 351 11.60 -16.13 0.71
C VAL A 351 11.01 -17.52 0.57
N HIS A 352 9.72 -17.59 0.26
CA HIS A 352 9.03 -18.86 0.02
C HIS A 352 9.35 -19.43 -1.37
N VAL A 353 9.97 -20.61 -1.40
CA VAL A 353 10.16 -21.45 -2.59
C VAL A 353 8.92 -22.32 -2.78
N LYS A 354 8.05 -21.89 -3.69
CA LYS A 354 6.74 -22.54 -3.95
C LYS A 354 6.84 -23.92 -4.60
N ASP A 355 7.95 -24.21 -5.26
CA ASP A 355 8.18 -25.50 -5.92
C ASP A 355 8.92 -26.45 -4.97
N ASP A 356 8.15 -27.32 -4.31
CA ASP A 356 8.68 -28.30 -3.36
C ASP A 356 9.56 -29.38 -4.00
N SER A 357 9.63 -29.45 -5.34
CA SER A 357 10.56 -30.36 -6.03
C SER A 357 12.01 -29.87 -5.98
N ILE A 358 12.24 -28.60 -5.61
CA ILE A 358 13.56 -27.99 -5.49
C ILE A 358 14.11 -28.28 -4.08
N PRO A 359 15.15 -29.13 -3.93
CA PRO A 359 15.65 -29.55 -2.62
C PRO A 359 16.62 -28.50 -2.04
N ILE A 360 16.11 -27.30 -1.73
CA ILE A 360 16.92 -26.17 -1.23
C ILE A 360 17.66 -26.48 0.09
N TRP A 361 17.26 -27.52 0.82
CA TRP A 361 17.93 -27.99 2.05
C TRP A 361 19.02 -29.04 1.83
N ALA A 362 19.11 -29.63 0.64
CA ALA A 362 20.02 -30.75 0.37
C ALA A 362 21.26 -30.36 -0.44
N SER A 363 21.27 -29.16 -1.04
CA SER A 363 22.34 -28.71 -1.93
C SER A 363 22.52 -27.20 -1.84
N ASP A 364 23.69 -26.77 -1.38
CA ASP A 364 24.06 -25.35 -1.31
C ASP A 364 24.07 -24.69 -2.70
N GLU A 365 24.50 -25.41 -3.73
CA GLU A 365 24.47 -24.92 -5.12
C GLU A 365 23.03 -24.64 -5.58
N THR A 366 22.09 -25.54 -5.26
CA THR A 366 20.66 -25.36 -5.58
C THR A 366 20.08 -24.17 -4.81
N TYR A 367 20.39 -24.06 -3.52
CA TYR A 367 19.97 -22.94 -2.68
C TYR A 367 20.43 -21.60 -3.26
N GLU A 368 21.73 -21.47 -3.55
CA GLU A 368 22.33 -20.26 -4.10
C GLU A 368 21.74 -19.89 -5.46
N LYS A 369 21.56 -20.89 -6.34
CA LYS A 369 20.94 -20.66 -7.65
C LYS A 369 19.51 -20.16 -7.50
N THR A 370 18.68 -20.82 -6.68
CA THR A 370 17.29 -20.41 -6.45
C THR A 370 17.21 -19.00 -5.87
N LEU A 371 18.10 -18.64 -4.94
CA LEU A 371 18.18 -17.28 -4.39
C LEU A 371 18.47 -16.25 -5.49
N ARG A 372 19.53 -16.47 -6.28
CA ARG A 372 20.00 -15.51 -7.30
C ARG A 372 19.02 -15.34 -8.45
N ASP A 373 18.29 -16.39 -8.81
CA ASP A 373 17.28 -16.35 -9.86
C ASP A 373 16.01 -15.56 -9.44
N ASN A 374 15.77 -15.39 -8.12
CA ASN A 374 14.51 -14.86 -7.60
C ASN A 374 14.62 -13.58 -6.78
N VAL A 375 15.80 -13.21 -6.29
CA VAL A 375 16.01 -12.04 -5.43
C VAL A 375 17.02 -11.08 -6.07
N PRO A 376 16.77 -9.76 -6.04
CA PRO A 376 17.75 -8.77 -6.51
C PRO A 376 19.08 -8.89 -5.78
N ARG A 377 20.18 -8.68 -6.52
CA ARG A 377 21.55 -8.84 -6.02
C ARG A 377 21.83 -8.12 -4.69
N GLU A 378 21.27 -6.92 -4.51
CA GLU A 378 21.50 -6.11 -3.31
C GLU A 378 20.96 -6.76 -2.02
N PHE A 379 20.05 -7.74 -2.13
CA PHE A 379 19.38 -8.37 -0.99
C PHE A 379 19.76 -9.84 -0.76
N TRP A 380 20.70 -10.40 -1.51
CA TRP A 380 21.08 -11.82 -1.38
C TRP A 380 21.50 -12.18 0.05
N ASN A 381 22.38 -11.37 0.65
CA ASN A 381 22.94 -11.64 1.98
C ASN A 381 22.00 -11.33 3.15
N ILE A 382 20.76 -10.92 2.88
CA ILE A 382 19.70 -10.73 3.89
C ILE A 382 18.51 -11.67 3.64
N SER A 383 18.65 -12.63 2.71
CA SER A 383 17.56 -13.50 2.29
C SER A 383 17.74 -14.93 2.80
N THR A 384 16.69 -15.46 3.40
CA THR A 384 16.59 -16.83 3.89
C THR A 384 15.48 -17.54 3.11
N LEU A 385 15.83 -18.60 2.37
CA LEU A 385 14.85 -19.40 1.63
C LEU A 385 14.17 -20.40 2.56
N TRP A 386 12.87 -20.66 2.31
CA TRP A 386 12.13 -21.74 2.95
C TRP A 386 11.12 -22.38 1.99
N SER A 387 10.66 -23.61 2.24
CA SER A 387 9.59 -24.28 1.48
C SER A 387 8.55 -24.97 2.36
N GLU A 388 7.37 -25.26 1.81
CA GLU A 388 6.33 -26.02 2.52
C GLU A 388 6.84 -27.41 2.89
N GLY A 389 7.58 -28.08 2.01
CA GLY A 389 8.23 -29.36 2.29
C GLY A 389 9.15 -29.34 3.51
N GLN A 390 9.92 -28.27 3.73
CA GLN A 390 10.71 -28.10 4.96
C GLN A 390 9.82 -27.94 6.20
N MET A 391 8.74 -27.18 6.09
CA MET A 391 7.82 -26.96 7.21
C MET A 391 7.06 -28.23 7.58
N VAL A 392 6.77 -29.12 6.64
CA VAL A 392 6.21 -30.46 6.91
C VAL A 392 7.16 -31.29 7.79
N ASN A 393 8.45 -31.26 7.49
CA ASN A 393 9.46 -31.99 8.26
C ASN A 393 9.66 -31.37 9.66
N TYR A 394 9.61 -30.04 9.76
CA TYR A 394 9.83 -29.33 11.02
C TYR A 394 8.61 -29.38 11.95
N TYR A 395 7.40 -29.32 11.39
CA TYR A 395 6.13 -29.39 12.10
C TYR A 395 5.35 -30.64 11.63
N PRO A 396 5.78 -31.85 12.04
CA PRO A 396 5.17 -33.08 11.53
C PRO A 396 3.74 -33.27 12.04
N PRO A 397 2.91 -34.00 11.29
CA PRO A 397 1.59 -34.44 11.74
C PRO A 397 1.68 -35.34 12.99
N PRO A 398 0.57 -35.54 13.74
CA PRO A 398 -0.79 -35.11 13.41
C PRO A 398 -1.14 -33.70 13.91
N PHE A 399 -1.99 -33.01 13.13
CA PHE A 399 -2.71 -31.81 13.57
C PHE A 399 -4.17 -32.18 13.82
N PRO A 400 -4.54 -32.56 15.06
CA PRO A 400 -5.94 -32.85 15.37
C PRO A 400 -6.80 -31.60 15.11
N ASP A 401 -8.05 -31.81 14.69
CA ASP A 401 -9.02 -30.73 14.42
C ASP A 401 -8.64 -29.77 13.29
N ASN A 402 -7.88 -30.26 12.31
CA ASN A 402 -7.56 -29.52 11.10
C ASN A 402 -8.84 -29.24 10.27
N VAL A 403 -9.36 -28.01 10.37
CA VAL A 403 -10.52 -27.55 9.59
C VAL A 403 -10.15 -27.28 8.12
N ALA A 404 -11.00 -27.70 7.19
CA ALA A 404 -10.86 -27.36 5.78
C ALA A 404 -10.98 -25.83 5.61
N ASN A 405 -10.08 -25.23 4.83
CA ASN A 405 -10.13 -23.81 4.48
C ASN A 405 -10.62 -23.61 3.04
N MET A 406 -11.06 -22.39 2.73
CA MET A 406 -11.49 -22.00 1.38
C MET A 406 -10.39 -22.13 0.32
N ALA A 407 -9.11 -22.09 0.73
CA ALA A 407 -7.98 -22.21 -0.19
C ALA A 407 -7.65 -23.67 -0.58
N GLY A 408 -8.20 -24.67 0.13
CA GLY A 408 -7.91 -26.09 -0.12
C GLY A 408 -6.46 -26.50 0.11
N SER A 409 -5.64 -25.66 0.73
CA SER A 409 -4.20 -25.86 0.91
C SER A 409 -3.87 -26.65 2.18
N GLY A 410 -2.71 -27.32 2.19
CA GLY A 410 -2.17 -27.97 3.38
C GLY A 410 -1.96 -27.00 4.55
N ILE A 411 -1.90 -27.52 5.78
CA ILE A 411 -1.74 -26.68 6.98
C ILE A 411 -0.43 -25.90 6.98
N HIS A 412 0.64 -26.44 6.39
CA HIS A 412 1.95 -25.82 6.27
C HIS A 412 2.01 -24.69 5.25
N GLY A 413 1.00 -24.55 4.40
CA GLY A 413 0.99 -23.54 3.35
C GLY A 413 0.78 -22.13 3.88
N VAL A 414 1.24 -21.14 3.10
CA VAL A 414 1.21 -19.71 3.45
C VAL A 414 -0.19 -19.22 3.79
N TYR A 415 -1.24 -19.74 3.13
CA TYR A 415 -2.62 -19.33 3.41
C TYR A 415 -3.17 -19.85 4.75
N ARG A 416 -2.46 -20.76 5.42
CA ARG A 416 -2.93 -21.39 6.66
C ARG A 416 -2.02 -21.11 7.84
N SER A 417 -0.73 -21.38 7.69
CA SER A 417 0.24 -21.26 8.77
C SER A 417 1.44 -20.43 8.34
N ALA A 418 1.17 -19.24 7.83
CA ALA A 418 2.20 -18.26 7.46
C ALA A 418 3.17 -17.90 8.61
N HIS A 419 2.83 -18.26 9.84
CA HIS A 419 3.65 -18.10 11.04
C HIS A 419 4.67 -19.22 11.27
N PHE A 420 4.48 -20.42 10.69
CA PHE A 420 5.45 -21.52 10.81
C PHE A 420 6.86 -21.14 10.34
N PRO A 421 7.05 -20.63 9.11
CA PRO A 421 8.38 -20.23 8.66
C PRO A 421 8.95 -19.06 9.48
N LEU A 422 8.10 -18.17 10.02
CA LEU A 422 8.54 -17.09 10.91
C LEU A 422 9.02 -17.63 12.27
N GLN A 423 8.33 -18.61 12.84
CA GLN A 423 8.73 -19.27 14.08
C GLN A 423 10.03 -20.06 13.90
N TRP A 424 10.15 -20.79 12.79
CA TRP A 424 11.39 -21.45 12.40
C TRP A 424 12.54 -20.45 12.28
N PHE A 425 12.34 -19.35 11.54
CA PHE A 425 13.32 -18.26 11.42
C PHE A 425 13.72 -17.72 12.80
N ALA A 426 12.75 -17.42 13.67
CA ALA A 426 13.04 -16.90 15.01
C ALA A 426 13.85 -17.87 15.87
N GLN A 427 13.64 -19.19 15.73
CA GLN A 427 14.43 -20.20 16.43
C GLN A 427 15.87 -20.30 15.92
N GLN A 428 16.12 -19.98 14.65
CA GLN A 428 17.47 -19.91 14.09
C GLN A 428 18.21 -18.63 14.48
N HIS A 429 17.47 -17.62 14.97
CA HIS A 429 18.00 -16.29 15.27
C HIS A 429 17.72 -15.86 16.73
N PRO A 430 18.31 -16.54 17.74
CA PRO A 430 18.10 -16.22 19.15
C PRO A 430 18.73 -14.88 19.58
N GLU A 431 19.51 -14.23 18.71
CA GLU A 431 20.12 -12.91 18.96
C GLU A 431 19.13 -11.74 18.95
N TYR A 432 17.88 -11.95 18.50
CA TYR A 432 16.84 -10.90 18.48
C TYR A 432 15.89 -11.03 19.66
N ASP A 433 15.56 -9.89 20.26
CA ASP A 433 14.59 -9.78 21.34
C ASP A 433 13.14 -9.68 20.81
N PHE A 434 12.97 -9.16 19.58
CA PHE A 434 11.65 -8.94 18.96
C PHE A 434 11.65 -9.24 17.45
N PHE A 435 10.50 -9.65 16.92
CA PHE A 435 10.31 -9.95 15.51
C PHE A 435 9.13 -9.16 14.94
N TRP A 436 9.39 -8.41 13.87
CA TRP A 436 8.38 -7.77 13.03
C TRP A 436 8.13 -8.64 11.80
N ASN A 437 6.86 -8.84 11.46
CA ASN A 437 6.46 -9.55 10.25
C ASN A 437 5.73 -8.56 9.33
N TRP A 438 6.39 -8.16 8.25
CA TRP A 438 5.90 -7.11 7.35
C TRP A 438 5.55 -7.69 5.98
N GLU A 439 4.33 -7.42 5.55
CA GLU A 439 3.80 -7.88 4.27
C GLU A 439 4.27 -6.99 3.12
N MET A 440 4.64 -7.59 1.99
CA MET A 440 5.15 -6.86 0.82
C MET A 440 4.09 -6.03 0.08
N ASP A 441 2.82 -6.13 0.46
CA ASP A 441 1.73 -5.30 -0.04
C ASP A 441 1.54 -4.01 0.76
N LEU A 442 2.16 -3.90 1.94
CA LEU A 442 2.08 -2.69 2.75
C LEU A 442 2.96 -1.58 2.17
N ARG A 443 2.42 -0.37 2.13
CA ARG A 443 3.12 0.84 1.69
C ARG A 443 3.07 1.85 2.82
N TYR A 444 4.21 2.45 3.13
CA TYR A 444 4.33 3.50 4.13
C TYR A 444 5.23 4.61 3.57
N THR A 445 4.75 5.84 3.61
CA THR A 445 5.40 7.00 3.01
C THR A 445 6.11 7.89 4.03
N GLY A 446 5.92 7.64 5.32
CA GLY A 446 6.68 8.29 6.39
C GLY A 446 8.03 7.62 6.63
N HIS A 447 8.66 7.96 7.76
CA HIS A 447 9.97 7.45 8.13
C HIS A 447 9.85 6.13 8.95
N TYR A 448 10.46 5.04 8.47
CA TYR A 448 10.25 3.70 9.02
C TYR A 448 10.66 3.57 10.48
N TYR A 449 11.79 4.18 10.89
CA TYR A 449 12.21 4.18 12.31
C TYR A 449 11.22 4.90 13.23
N GLU A 450 10.70 6.04 12.80
CA GLU A 450 9.72 6.80 13.57
C GLU A 450 8.47 5.96 13.78
N PHE A 451 7.92 5.41 12.70
CA PHE A 451 6.73 4.56 12.78
C PHE A 451 6.89 3.41 13.77
N HIS A 452 7.95 2.61 13.62
CA HIS A 452 8.12 1.41 14.44
C HIS A 452 8.47 1.73 15.89
N SER A 453 9.32 2.73 16.13
CA SER A 453 9.65 3.13 17.50
C SER A 453 8.46 3.78 18.21
N GLN A 454 7.67 4.61 17.52
CA GLN A 454 6.53 5.29 18.09
C GLN A 454 5.33 4.37 18.33
N VAL A 455 5.02 3.48 17.37
CA VAL A 455 4.01 2.42 17.58
C VAL A 455 4.41 1.53 18.74
N GLY A 456 5.69 1.15 18.85
CA GLY A 456 6.19 0.37 19.99
C GLY A 456 6.01 1.09 21.33
N ARG A 457 6.41 2.37 21.42
CA ARG A 457 6.23 3.21 22.63
C ARG A 457 4.76 3.41 22.97
N TRP A 458 3.89 3.62 21.98
CA TRP A 458 2.46 3.76 22.18
C TRP A 458 1.83 2.48 22.70
N ALA A 459 2.18 1.33 22.09
CA ALA A 459 1.69 0.01 22.49
C ALA A 459 2.10 -0.34 23.92
N ALA A 460 3.33 -0.04 24.32
CA ALA A 460 3.83 -0.30 25.69
C ALA A 460 3.07 0.48 26.77
N ARG A 461 2.45 1.62 26.43
CA ARG A 461 1.59 2.40 27.34
C ARG A 461 0.17 1.88 27.46
N GLN A 462 -0.27 0.96 26.59
CA GLN A 462 -1.65 0.49 26.58
C GLN A 462 -1.91 -0.56 27.67
N PRO A 463 -2.97 -0.41 28.49
CA PRO A 463 -3.29 -1.41 29.50
C PRO A 463 -3.84 -2.69 28.87
N ARG A 464 -3.48 -3.84 29.42
CA ARG A 464 -4.02 -5.15 28.98
C ARG A 464 -5.54 -5.23 29.12
N LYS A 465 -6.08 -4.63 30.20
CA LYS A 465 -7.53 -4.54 30.46
C LYS A 465 -8.20 -3.70 29.37
N GLY A 466 -9.29 -4.20 28.79
CA GLY A 466 -10.04 -3.49 27.75
C GLY A 466 -9.39 -3.49 26.37
N LEU A 467 -8.27 -4.21 26.17
CA LEU A 467 -7.50 -4.15 24.92
C LEU A 467 -8.30 -4.69 23.72
N TRP A 468 -9.04 -5.79 23.91
CA TRP A 468 -9.84 -6.40 22.84
C TRP A 468 -11.02 -5.52 22.47
N GLU A 469 -11.65 -4.91 23.47
CA GLU A 469 -12.80 -4.03 23.34
C GLU A 469 -12.41 -2.73 22.61
N ARG A 470 -11.24 -2.16 22.92
CA ARG A 470 -10.69 -1.03 22.17
C ARG A 470 -10.30 -1.45 20.75
N GLY A 471 -9.66 -2.61 20.58
CA GLY A 471 -9.23 -3.12 19.28
C GLY A 471 -10.40 -3.46 18.32
N ALA A 472 -11.60 -3.68 18.85
CA ALA A 472 -12.80 -3.93 18.07
C ALA A 472 -13.54 -2.65 17.61
N ARG A 473 -13.02 -1.46 17.93
CA ARG A 473 -13.71 -0.17 17.70
C ARG A 473 -12.78 0.81 16.98
N PHE A 474 -13.35 1.63 16.09
CA PHE A 474 -12.60 2.70 15.44
C PHE A 474 -12.46 3.91 16.37
N TYR A 475 -11.24 4.41 16.55
CA TYR A 475 -11.02 5.68 17.23
C TYR A 475 -11.14 6.85 16.23
N ILE A 476 -12.24 7.60 16.38
CA ILE A 476 -12.54 8.85 15.66
C ILE A 476 -12.31 10.04 16.61
N PRO A 477 -11.21 10.80 16.50
CA PRO A 477 -10.91 11.90 17.44
C PRO A 477 -12.01 12.96 17.49
N GLY A 478 -12.61 13.32 16.35
CA GLY A 478 -13.69 14.32 16.28
C GLY A 478 -14.97 13.93 17.03
N PHE A 479 -15.20 12.64 17.24
CA PHE A 479 -16.38 12.12 17.95
C PHE A 479 -16.06 11.70 19.39
N HIS A 480 -14.91 11.05 19.60
CA HIS A 480 -14.54 10.52 20.92
C HIS A 480 -13.77 11.51 21.78
N GLY A 481 -13.14 12.54 21.21
CA GLY A 481 -12.18 13.38 21.94
C GLY A 481 -10.81 12.71 22.01
N SER A 482 -10.15 12.78 23.17
CA SER A 482 -8.82 12.20 23.36
C SER A 482 -8.84 10.67 23.36
N TRP A 483 -7.67 10.04 23.22
CA TRP A 483 -7.56 8.58 23.39
C TRP A 483 -8.01 8.11 24.79
N ALA A 484 -7.82 8.94 25.82
CA ALA A 484 -8.26 8.65 27.17
C ALA A 484 -9.79 8.63 27.28
N ASP A 485 -10.46 9.60 26.66
CA ASP A 485 -11.93 9.67 26.62
C ASP A 485 -12.52 8.46 25.88
N PHE A 486 -11.92 8.11 24.73
CA PHE A 486 -12.27 6.90 24.00
C PHE A 486 -12.11 5.65 24.87
N THR A 487 -10.99 5.50 25.56
CA THR A 487 -10.72 4.36 26.43
C THR A 487 -11.73 4.25 27.57
N ALA A 488 -12.04 5.36 28.24
CA ALA A 488 -13.01 5.41 29.33
C ALA A 488 -14.43 5.06 28.84
N ARG A 489 -14.82 5.58 27.67
CA ARG A 489 -16.11 5.27 27.05
C ARG A 489 -16.23 3.79 26.69
N VAL A 490 -15.18 3.22 26.08
CA VAL A 490 -15.12 1.80 25.74
C VAL A 490 -15.29 0.95 27.00
N GLU A 491 -14.66 1.33 28.10
CA GLU A 491 -14.81 0.62 29.38
C GLU A 491 -16.22 0.74 29.95
N ALA A 492 -16.88 1.89 29.83
CA ALA A 492 -18.25 2.07 30.30
C ALA A 492 -19.28 1.26 29.48
N GLU A 493 -19.10 1.16 28.17
CA GLU A 493 -20.02 0.44 27.27
C GLU A 493 -19.91 -1.08 27.35
N THR A 494 -18.77 -1.61 27.80
CA THR A 494 -18.53 -3.06 27.89
C THR A 494 -18.78 -3.63 29.30
N ARG A 495 -19.26 -2.81 30.24
CA ARG A 495 -19.57 -3.25 31.61
C ARG A 495 -20.90 -3.98 31.73
#